data_AF-A0A8A7USF1-F1
#
_entry.id   AF-A0A8A7USF1-F1
#
_cell.length_a   1.000
_cell.length_b   1.000
_cell.length_c   1.000
_cell.angle_alpha   90.00
_cell.angle_beta   90.00
_cell.angle_gamma   90.00
#
_symmetry.space_group_name_H-M   'P 1'
#
loop_
_entity.id
_entity.type
_entity.pdbx_description
1 polymer ?
#
loop_
_entity_poly.entity_id
_entity_poly.type
_entity_poly.pdbx_seq_one_letter_code
_entity_poly.pdbx_strand_id
1 'polypeptide(L)' 'MPIQTLTRWLCIYRKDGENGFVGSGKRTSKKQAETDLEKRLRDLEEENKILKKAMHIFAKDQK' A
#
# COMPACT_ATOMS: atom_id res chain seq x y z
N MET A 1 0.72 -34.39 15.76
CA MET A 1 0.77 -33.50 14.57
C MET A 1 1.01 -34.37 13.33
N PRO A 2 0.16 -34.29 12.30
CA PRO A 2 0.29 -35.14 11.10
C PRO A 2 1.53 -34.78 10.28
N ILE A 3 2.26 -35.79 9.76
CA ILE A 3 3.45 -35.60 8.90
C ILE A 3 3.13 -34.75 7.66
N GLN A 4 1.92 -34.90 7.11
CA GLN A 4 1.46 -34.14 5.95
C GLN A 4 1.45 -32.63 6.18
N THR A 5 1.19 -32.18 7.42
CA THR A 5 1.21 -30.77 7.79
C THR A 5 2.64 -30.21 7.73
N LEU A 6 3.62 -30.97 8.22
CA LEU A 6 5.04 -30.59 8.18
C LEU A 6 5.58 -30.54 6.75
N THR A 7 5.26 -31.53 5.92
CA THR A 7 5.69 -31.54 4.52
C THR A 7 5.11 -30.37 3.74
N ARG A 8 3.84 -30.03 3.99
CA ARG A 8 3.20 -28.86 3.39
C ARG A 8 3.88 -27.55 3.80
N TRP A 9 4.20 -27.39 5.09
CA TRP A 9 4.91 -26.21 5.58
C TRP A 9 6.31 -26.11 4.99
N LEU A 10 7.03 -27.22 4.85
CA LEU A 10 8.34 -27.26 4.22
C LEU A 10 8.28 -26.85 2.74
N CYS A 11 7.24 -27.29 2.01
CA CYS A 11 7.02 -26.89 0.62
C CYS A 11 6.69 -25.40 0.48
N ILE A 12 5.85 -24.85 1.38
CA ILE A 12 5.51 -23.42 1.40
C ILE A 12 6.76 -22.59 1.70
N TYR A 13 7.53 -22.98 2.71
CA TYR A 13 8.78 -22.31 3.07
C TYR A 13 9.82 -22.37 1.95
N ARG A 14 9.94 -23.51 1.25
CA ARG A 14 10.87 -23.64 0.12
C ARG A 14 10.47 -22.79 -1.10
N LYS A 15 9.16 -22.59 -1.33
CA LYS A 15 8.66 -21.81 -2.47
C LYS A 15 8.69 -20.31 -2.22
N ASP A 16 8.17 -19.90 -1.07
CA ASP A 16 7.85 -18.50 -0.79
C ASP A 16 8.70 -17.91 0.36
N GLY A 17 9.57 -18.71 0.97
CA GLY A 17 10.46 -18.29 2.06
C GLY A 17 9.69 -17.76 3.27
N GLU A 18 10.22 -16.71 3.88
CA GLU A 18 9.54 -15.97 4.95
C GLU A 18 8.24 -15.29 4.50
N ASN A 19 8.03 -15.08 3.19
CA ASN A 19 6.81 -14.48 2.66
C ASN A 19 5.66 -15.49 2.49
N GLY A 20 5.95 -16.79 2.60
CA GLY A 20 4.94 -17.87 2.46
C GLY A 20 3.98 -17.98 3.64
N PHE A 21 4.32 -17.38 4.77
CA PHE A 21 3.51 -17.40 5.98
C PHE A 21 2.97 -16.00 6.26
N VAL A 22 1.80 -15.69 5.69
CA VAL A 22 1.09 -14.39 5.84
C VAL A 22 0.47 -14.17 7.24
N GLY A 23 1.04 -14.77 8.28
CA GLY A 23 0.48 -14.84 9.63
C GLY A 23 0.91 -13.74 10.61
N SER A 24 1.75 -12.78 10.23
CA SER A 24 2.33 -11.80 11.19
C SER A 24 2.01 -10.33 10.92
N GLY A 25 0.97 -10.02 10.15
CA GLY A 25 0.59 -8.63 9.85
C GLY A 25 1.55 -7.90 8.91
N LYS A 26 2.61 -8.56 8.43
CA LYS A 26 3.49 -8.03 7.38
C LYS A 26 2.78 -8.16 6.03
N ARG A 27 2.33 -7.02 5.49
CA ARG A 27 1.81 -6.95 4.12
C ARG A 27 2.91 -7.43 3.17
N THR A 28 2.57 -8.31 2.23
CA THR A 28 3.50 -8.69 1.16
C THR A 28 4.02 -7.42 0.48
N SER A 29 5.30 -7.39 0.08
CA SER A 29 5.95 -6.18 -0.45
C SER A 29 5.16 -5.50 -1.58
N LYS A 30 4.43 -6.30 -2.37
CA LYS A 30 3.50 -5.82 -3.41
C LYS A 30 2.33 -5.00 -2.83
N LYS A 31 1.69 -5.48 -1.78
CA LYS A 31 0.58 -4.79 -1.11
C LYS A 31 1.04 -3.54 -0.35
N GLN A 32 2.30 -3.52 0.08
CA GLN A 32 2.91 -2.33 0.68
C GLN A 32 3.13 -1.24 -0.38
N ALA A 33 3.69 -1.58 -1.54
CA ALA A 33 3.85 -0.65 -2.66
C ALA A 33 2.50 -0.09 -3.16
N GLU A 34 1.46 -0.93 -3.22
CA GLU A 34 0.10 -0.49 -3.54
C GLU A 34 -0.43 0.53 -2.52
N THR A 35 -0.23 0.27 -1.22
CA THR A 35 -0.68 1.21 -0.16
C THR A 35 0.07 2.54 -0.24
N ASP A 36 1.39 2.52 -0.48
CA ASP A 36 2.21 3.72 -0.62
C ASP A 36 1.82 4.54 -1.85
N LEU A 37 1.52 3.88 -2.98
CA LEU A 37 1.03 4.53 -4.20
C LEU A 37 -0.33 5.20 -3.97
N GLU A 38 -1.27 4.50 -3.32
CA GLU A 38 -2.56 5.08 -2.97
C GLU A 38 -2.44 6.29 -2.04
N LYS A 39 -1.50 6.24 -1.08
CA LYS A 39 -1.24 7.37 -0.19
C LYS A 39 -0.76 8.60 -0.98
N ARG A 40 0.23 8.42 -1.84
CA ARG A 40 0.74 9.50 -2.70
C ARG A 40 -0.33 10.09 -3.62
N LEU A 41 -1.22 9.25 -4.15
CA LEU A 41 -2.34 9.72 -4.97
C LEU A 41 -3.27 10.64 -4.18
N ARG A 42 -3.64 10.24 -2.94
CA ARG A 42 -4.49 11.08 -2.09
C ARG A 42 -3.83 12.41 -1.75
N ASP A 43 -2.56 12.39 -1.36
CA ASP A 43 -1.80 13.60 -1.01
C ASP A 43 -1.74 14.57 -2.21
N LEU A 44 -1.44 14.05 -3.41
CA LEU A 44 -1.40 14.84 -4.65
C LEU A 44 -2.77 15.39 -5.09
N GLU A 45 -3.85 14.62 -4.87
CA GLU A 45 -5.21 15.09 -5.14
C GLU A 45 -5.61 16.22 -4.20
N GLU A 46 -5.20 16.16 -2.94
CA GLU A 46 -5.45 17.20 -1.94
C GLU A 46 -4.67 18.48 -2.26
N GLU A 47 -3.39 18.37 -2.59
CA GLU A 47 -2.57 19.49 -3.04
C GLU A 47 -3.19 20.19 -4.27
N ASN A 48 -3.63 19.42 -5.26
CA ASN A 48 -4.32 19.98 -6.43
C ASN A 48 -5.60 20.73 -6.06
N LYS A 49 -6.38 20.21 -5.11
CA LYS A 49 -7.62 20.88 -4.64
C LYS A 49 -7.28 22.21 -3.95
N ILE A 50 -6.24 22.22 -3.11
CA ILE A 50 -5.78 23.44 -2.43
C ILE A 50 -5.30 24.47 -3.46
N LEU A 51 -4.47 24.06 -4.42
CA LEU A 51 -3.96 24.94 -5.47
C LEU A 51 -5.10 25.56 -6.29
N LYS A 52 -6.06 24.75 -6.75
CA LYS A 52 -7.24 25.25 -7.47
C LYS A 52 -8.06 26.22 -6.64
N LYS A 53 -8.25 25.93 -5.35
CA LYS A 53 -8.98 26.81 -4.43
C LYS A 53 -8.24 28.13 -4.23
N ALA A 54 -6.93 28.10 -4.07
CA ALA A 54 -6.09 29.29 -3.97
C ALA A 54 -6.17 30.13 -5.24
N MET A 55 -6.01 29.52 -6.42
CA MET A 55 -6.16 30.21 -7.71
C MET A 55 -7.52 30.91 -7.83
N HIS A 56 -8.61 30.25 -7.42
CA HIS A 56 -9.94 30.85 -7.45
C HIS A 56 -10.09 32.04 -6.51
N ILE A 57 -9.47 31.98 -5.32
CA ILE A 57 -9.44 33.10 -4.37
C ILE A 57 -8.63 34.26 -4.98
N PHE A 58 -7.41 33.99 -5.44
CA PHE A 58 -6.56 35.02 -6.04
C PHE A 58 -7.20 35.68 -7.28
N ALA A 59 -7.87 34.91 -8.13
CA ALA A 59 -8.57 35.44 -9.30
C ALA A 59 -9.78 36.33 -8.93
N LYS A 60 -10.44 36.06 -7.79
CA LYS A 60 -11.55 36.88 -7.28
C LYS A 60 -11.09 38.14 -6.56
N ASP A 61 -9.90 38.10 -5.96
CA ASP A 61 -9.30 39.21 -5.21
C ASP A 61 -8.66 40.27 -6.14
N GLN A 62 -8.51 39.98 -7.43
CA GLN A 62 -8.02 40.91 -8.47
C GLN A 62 -9.08 41.91 -8.98
N LYS A 63 -10.17 42.16 -8.23
CA LYS A 63 -11.20 43.16 -8.56
C LYS A 63 -11.17 44.36 -7.62
#